data_AF-A0A259Q1R1-F1
#
_entry.id   AF-A0A259Q1R1-F1
#
_cell.length_a   1.000
_cell.length_b   1.000
_cell.length_c   1.000
_cell.angle_alpha   90.00
_cell.angle_beta   90.00
_cell.angle_gamma   90.00
#
_symmetry.space_group_name_H-M   'P 1'
#
loop_
_entity.id
_entity.type
_entity.pdbx_description
1 polymer ?
#
loop_
_entity_poly.entity_id
_entity_poly.type
_entity_poly.pdbx_seq_one_letter_code
_entity_poly.pdbx_strand_id
1 'polypeptide(L)'
;MPTLAELNAASAPAFTDLLDGVYEHSRWIAARTWAARPFATLAALKAALVQTVRQASRDEQLGLIRAHPELAGKAAVAGQLTAESTDEQSRAGLSHCTPDEFARISALNAEYTARFGWPFILAVRGPRGAGLSRAQIIATLERRTDNPPDFEFAEALRQIHRIAELRLNDKFGFVPEQGNRVWDWCEHLATHSEPAWKERGELTTTYLTDAHRAAAAEIAATMRECGFDTVNIDAVGNVVGVYPGSNPAAPRLLTGSHYDTVRNAGKYDGRIGHFIPMACVRAMHRAGRRLPFGLEVVAFAEEEGQRYKATFLGSGALTGAFNPAWLDQQDRDGISMRDAMRHAGLPADLPAIAALRRDPARYLGFVEVHIEQGPVLNALDLPLGIVTSINASVRCVGEIIGMASHAGTTPMNA
;
A
#
# COMPACT_ATOMS: atom_id res chain seq x y z
N MET A 1 10.42 3.45 28.72
CA MET A 1 10.64 2.98 27.34
C MET A 1 12.10 3.24 27.00
N PRO A 2 12.87 2.26 26.51
CA PRO A 2 14.25 2.48 26.09
C PRO A 2 14.34 3.45 24.91
N THR A 3 15.45 4.17 24.81
CA THR A 3 15.78 5.00 23.63
C THR A 3 16.69 4.24 22.67
N LEU A 4 16.70 4.63 21.39
CA LEU A 4 17.61 4.04 20.41
C LEU A 4 19.09 4.33 20.75
N ALA A 5 19.36 5.48 21.39
CA ALA A 5 20.70 5.85 21.85
C ALA A 5 21.19 4.91 22.96
N GLU A 6 20.34 4.62 23.96
CA GLU A 6 20.63 3.62 25.00
C GLU A 6 20.90 2.24 24.40
N LEU A 7 20.06 1.83 23.45
CA LEU A 7 20.21 0.55 22.76
C LEU A 7 21.53 0.48 21.97
N ASN A 8 21.91 1.56 21.28
CA ASN A 8 23.17 1.65 20.52
C ASN A 8 24.41 1.67 21.42
N ALA A 9 24.30 2.17 22.66
CA ALA A 9 25.39 2.20 23.63
C ALA A 9 25.50 0.93 24.48
N ALA A 10 24.45 0.10 24.52
CA ALA A 10 24.39 -1.09 25.39
C ALA A 10 25.49 -2.13 25.09
N SER A 11 25.91 -2.87 26.12
CA SER A 11 26.72 -4.10 25.93
C SER A 11 25.89 -5.19 25.25
N ALA A 12 26.54 -6.25 24.75
CA ALA A 12 25.81 -7.35 24.07
C ALA A 12 24.75 -8.03 24.95
N PRO A 13 25.02 -8.34 26.24
CA PRO A 13 23.99 -8.85 27.14
C PRO A 13 22.85 -7.86 27.35
N ALA A 14 23.16 -6.60 27.65
CA ALA A 14 22.15 -5.57 27.92
C ALA A 14 21.27 -5.28 26.69
N PHE A 15 21.84 -5.28 25.47
CA PHE A 15 21.07 -5.16 24.24
C PHE A 15 20.08 -6.31 24.05
N THR A 16 20.53 -7.53 24.33
CA THR A 16 19.71 -8.74 24.23
C THR A 16 18.56 -8.69 25.25
N ASP A 17 18.84 -8.29 26.49
CA ASP A 17 17.83 -8.08 27.53
C ASP A 17 16.84 -6.99 27.16
N LEU A 18 17.32 -5.89 26.59
CA LEU A 18 16.49 -4.78 26.13
C LEU A 18 15.56 -5.15 24.98
N LEU A 19 15.82 -6.23 24.24
CA LEU A 19 14.96 -6.72 23.15
C LEU A 19 14.33 -8.08 23.45
N ASP A 20 14.40 -8.54 24.70
CA ASP A 20 13.73 -9.77 25.11
C ASP A 20 12.21 -9.68 24.88
N GLY A 21 11.59 -10.81 24.54
CA GLY A 21 10.16 -10.89 24.20
C GLY A 21 9.78 -10.36 22.81
N VAL A 22 10.67 -9.67 22.08
CA VAL A 22 10.37 -9.19 20.71
C VAL A 22 10.15 -10.36 19.75
N TYR A 23 11.03 -11.36 19.81
CA TYR A 23 10.85 -12.66 19.15
C TYR A 23 10.70 -13.74 20.22
N GLU A 24 9.59 -14.46 20.15
CA GLU A 24 9.22 -15.46 21.16
C GLU A 24 10.32 -16.50 21.37
N HIS A 25 10.78 -16.64 22.63
CA HIS A 25 11.83 -17.58 23.06
C HIS A 25 13.10 -17.62 22.18
N SER A 26 13.39 -16.54 21.44
CA SER A 26 14.40 -16.52 20.36
C SER A 26 15.43 -15.42 20.56
N ARG A 27 16.05 -15.38 21.74
CA ARG A 27 17.04 -14.37 22.17
C ARG A 27 18.27 -14.28 21.26
N TRP A 28 18.58 -15.34 20.54
CA TRP A 28 19.70 -15.39 19.59
C TRP A 28 19.57 -14.32 18.49
N ILE A 29 18.34 -13.91 18.13
CA ILE A 29 18.09 -12.90 17.08
C ILE A 29 18.64 -11.54 17.54
N ALA A 30 18.27 -11.11 18.74
CA ALA A 30 18.79 -9.88 19.32
C ALA A 30 20.31 -9.97 19.53
N ALA A 31 20.80 -11.08 20.08
CA ALA A 31 22.22 -11.28 20.32
C ALA A 31 23.07 -11.14 19.04
N ARG A 32 22.63 -11.70 17.92
CA ARG A 32 23.31 -11.58 16.61
C ARG A 32 23.16 -10.20 16.00
N THR A 33 21.98 -9.58 16.13
CA THR A 33 21.69 -8.24 15.58
C THR A 33 22.57 -7.15 16.22
N TRP A 34 23.07 -7.38 17.44
CA TRP A 34 23.92 -6.44 18.18
C TRP A 34 25.12 -5.91 17.36
N ALA A 35 25.71 -6.75 16.50
CA ALA A 35 26.86 -6.40 15.67
C ALA A 35 26.53 -5.39 14.55
N ALA A 36 25.25 -5.20 14.20
CA ALA A 36 24.82 -4.27 13.14
C ALA A 36 24.64 -2.82 13.63
N ARG A 37 24.93 -2.54 14.90
CA ARG A 37 24.85 -1.20 15.49
C ARG A 37 25.98 -0.30 14.97
N PRO A 38 25.80 1.04 14.99
CA PRO A 38 24.62 1.76 15.49
C PRO A 38 23.47 1.82 14.48
N PHE A 39 22.24 1.77 14.98
CA PHE A 39 21.04 1.98 14.16
C PHE A 39 20.67 3.47 14.12
N ALA A 40 20.49 4.01 12.93
CA ALA A 40 20.10 5.41 12.73
C ALA A 40 18.62 5.67 13.07
N THR A 41 17.75 4.68 12.86
CA THR A 41 16.31 4.79 13.11
C THR A 41 15.75 3.48 13.67
N LEU A 42 14.56 3.54 14.27
CA LEU A 42 13.85 2.32 14.69
C LEU A 42 13.53 1.40 13.49
N ALA A 43 13.27 1.97 12.31
CA ALA A 43 13.09 1.20 11.08
C ALA A 43 14.37 0.43 10.69
N ALA A 44 15.56 1.03 10.87
CA ALA A 44 16.83 0.34 10.64
C ALA A 44 17.05 -0.83 11.61
N LEU A 45 16.69 -0.68 12.89
CA LEU A 45 16.71 -1.78 13.86
C LEU A 45 15.77 -2.92 13.44
N LYS A 46 14.51 -2.59 13.09
CA LYS A 46 13.53 -3.58 12.61
C LYS A 46 14.06 -4.36 11.40
N ALA A 47 14.59 -3.64 10.42
CA ALA A 47 15.18 -4.26 9.22
C ALA A 47 16.37 -5.16 9.56
N ALA A 48 17.25 -4.75 10.48
CA ALA A 48 18.39 -5.57 10.91
C ALA A 48 17.97 -6.86 11.62
N LEU A 49 16.90 -6.82 12.43
CA LEU A 49 16.32 -8.00 13.06
C LEU A 49 15.74 -8.98 12.02
N VAL A 50 15.00 -8.47 11.03
CA VAL A 50 14.48 -9.28 9.91
C VAL A 50 15.63 -9.94 9.14
N GLN A 51 16.67 -9.17 8.81
CA GLN A 51 17.85 -9.70 8.09
C GLN A 51 18.58 -10.77 8.89
N THR A 52 18.66 -10.64 10.22
CA THR A 52 19.27 -11.66 11.08
C THR A 52 18.52 -12.99 11.02
N VAL A 53 17.19 -12.96 11.03
CA VAL A 53 16.38 -14.18 10.87
C VAL A 53 16.54 -14.75 9.46
N ARG A 54 16.56 -13.90 8.45
CA ARG A 54 16.72 -14.30 7.05
C ARG A 54 18.04 -15.01 6.77
N GLN A 55 19.12 -14.53 7.38
CA GLN A 55 20.47 -15.11 7.23
C GLN A 55 20.69 -16.34 8.12
N ALA A 56 19.78 -16.62 9.05
CA ALA A 56 19.82 -17.83 9.86
C ALA A 56 19.56 -19.07 9.01
N SER A 57 20.02 -20.22 9.50
CA SER A 57 19.75 -21.50 8.85
C SER A 57 18.25 -21.80 8.83
N ARG A 58 17.84 -22.67 7.89
CA ARG A 58 16.44 -23.12 7.78
C ARG A 58 15.93 -23.74 9.09
N ASP A 59 16.78 -24.47 9.81
CA ASP A 59 16.43 -25.10 11.09
C ASP A 59 16.21 -24.07 12.20
N GLU A 60 17.00 -22.99 12.23
CA GLU A 60 16.79 -21.90 13.20
C GLU A 60 15.52 -21.12 12.90
N GLN A 61 15.22 -20.87 11.63
CA GLN A 61 13.96 -20.27 11.20
C GLN A 61 12.76 -21.15 11.58
N LEU A 62 12.86 -22.46 11.32
CA LEU A 62 11.81 -23.41 11.72
C LEU A 62 11.68 -23.49 13.24
N GLY A 63 12.79 -23.42 13.98
CA GLY A 63 12.80 -23.34 15.43
C GLY A 63 12.07 -22.10 15.96
N LEU A 64 12.31 -20.94 15.32
CA LEU A 64 11.57 -19.70 15.61
C LEU A 64 10.07 -19.85 15.36
N ILE A 65 9.67 -20.44 14.23
CA ILE A 65 8.25 -20.68 13.91
C ILE A 65 7.62 -21.60 14.96
N ARG A 66 8.28 -22.71 15.33
CA ARG A 66 7.78 -23.66 16.32
C ARG A 66 7.74 -23.12 17.74
N ALA A 67 8.60 -22.15 18.07
CA ALA A 67 8.60 -21.49 19.36
C ALA A 67 7.41 -20.53 19.55
N HIS A 68 6.77 -20.10 18.46
CA HIS A 68 5.63 -19.19 18.54
C HIS A 68 4.37 -19.92 19.04
N PRO A 69 3.61 -19.35 19.98
CA PRO A 69 2.43 -20.00 20.51
C PRO A 69 1.32 -20.11 19.47
N GLU A 70 0.63 -21.25 19.49
CA GLU A 70 -0.56 -21.47 18.68
C GLU A 70 -1.73 -20.59 19.15
N LEU A 71 -2.49 -20.04 18.19
CA LEU A 71 -3.66 -19.22 18.46
C LEU A 71 -4.79 -20.04 19.08
N ALA A 72 -5.30 -19.58 20.23
CA ALA A 72 -6.31 -20.30 21.02
C ALA A 72 -5.91 -21.75 21.36
N GLY A 73 -4.61 -22.07 21.33
CA GLY A 73 -4.10 -23.41 21.56
C GLY A 73 -4.09 -23.81 23.04
N LYS A 74 -3.61 -25.02 23.33
CA LYS A 74 -3.56 -25.57 24.70
C LYS A 74 -2.82 -24.68 25.69
N ALA A 75 -1.75 -24.01 25.27
CA ALA A 75 -1.00 -23.07 26.12
C ALA A 75 -1.83 -21.82 26.48
N ALA A 76 -2.69 -21.34 25.56
CA ALA A 76 -3.61 -20.25 25.83
C ALA A 76 -4.68 -20.66 26.85
N VAL A 77 -5.28 -21.85 26.67
CA VAL A 77 -6.27 -22.41 27.60
C VAL A 77 -5.68 -22.68 28.98
N ALA A 78 -4.42 -23.14 29.03
CA ALA A 78 -3.71 -23.42 30.27
C ALA A 78 -3.11 -22.18 30.95
N GLY A 79 -3.22 -20.99 30.37
CA GLY A 79 -2.63 -19.76 30.92
C GLY A 79 -1.10 -19.76 30.93
N GLN A 80 -0.47 -20.47 29.99
CA GLN A 80 0.99 -20.69 29.91
C GLN A 80 1.67 -19.81 28.84
N LEU A 81 0.94 -18.88 28.23
CA LEU A 81 1.49 -17.93 27.27
C LEU A 81 2.41 -16.90 27.95
N THR A 82 3.35 -16.35 27.19
CA THR A 82 4.07 -15.14 27.61
C THR A 82 3.11 -13.97 27.82
N ALA A 83 3.56 -12.96 28.57
CA ALA A 83 2.75 -11.77 28.84
C ALA A 83 2.34 -11.06 27.54
N GLU A 84 3.27 -10.97 26.59
CA GLU A 84 3.06 -10.39 25.26
C GLU A 84 2.01 -11.17 24.48
N SER A 85 2.13 -12.50 24.42
CA SER A 85 1.20 -13.35 23.67
C SER A 85 -0.19 -13.40 24.30
N THR A 86 -0.28 -13.30 25.64
CA THR A 86 -1.55 -13.21 26.36
C THR A 86 -2.31 -11.93 26.01
N ASP A 87 -1.63 -10.78 26.04
CA ASP A 87 -2.22 -9.48 25.68
C ASP A 87 -2.68 -9.47 24.21
N GLU A 88 -1.85 -10.02 23.31
CA GLU A 88 -2.15 -10.10 21.87
C GLU A 88 -3.41 -10.92 21.58
N GLN A 89 -3.51 -12.14 22.13
CA GLN A 89 -4.68 -13.01 21.89
C GLN A 89 -5.95 -12.50 22.58
N SER A 90 -5.83 -11.90 23.77
CA SER A 90 -6.98 -11.33 24.48
C SER A 90 -7.58 -10.15 23.72
N ARG A 91 -6.76 -9.25 23.17
CA ARG A 91 -7.23 -8.10 22.37
C ARG A 91 -7.92 -8.50 21.07
N ALA A 92 -7.56 -9.65 20.51
CA ALA A 92 -8.23 -10.22 19.35
C ALA A 92 -9.58 -10.90 19.70
N GLY A 93 -9.97 -10.89 20.98
CA GLY A 93 -11.21 -11.49 21.45
C GLY A 93 -11.22 -13.02 21.37
N LEU A 94 -10.05 -13.66 21.24
CA LEU A 94 -9.91 -15.11 21.19
C LEU A 94 -10.15 -15.77 22.56
N SER A 95 -9.99 -15.01 23.64
CA SER A 95 -10.37 -15.42 25.01
C SER A 95 -11.90 -15.50 25.23
N HIS A 96 -12.70 -15.06 24.25
CA HIS A 96 -14.16 -14.98 24.32
C HIS A 96 -14.84 -15.64 23.11
N CYS A 97 -14.19 -16.62 22.48
CA CYS A 97 -14.80 -17.41 21.40
C CYS A 97 -16.05 -18.15 21.91
N THR A 98 -17.06 -18.28 21.05
CA THR A 98 -18.14 -19.24 21.28
C THR A 98 -17.58 -20.68 21.21
N PRO A 99 -18.28 -21.67 21.78
CA PRO A 99 -17.86 -23.07 21.66
C PRO A 99 -17.66 -23.52 20.20
N ASP A 100 -18.53 -23.08 19.29
CA ASP A 100 -18.44 -23.42 17.86
C ASP A 100 -17.25 -22.73 17.18
N GLU A 101 -16.99 -21.45 17.49
CA GLU A 101 -15.81 -20.74 16.99
C GLU A 101 -14.52 -21.41 17.47
N PHE A 102 -14.46 -21.79 18.75
CA PHE A 102 -13.31 -22.48 19.33
C PHE A 102 -13.09 -23.86 18.70
N ALA A 103 -14.17 -24.63 18.50
CA ALA A 103 -14.10 -25.93 17.84
C ALA A 103 -13.61 -25.80 16.39
N ARG A 104 -14.09 -24.80 15.65
CA ARG A 104 -13.63 -24.53 14.27
C ARG A 104 -12.16 -24.15 14.22
N ILE A 105 -11.71 -23.22 15.06
CA ILE A 105 -10.29 -22.82 15.14
C ILE A 105 -9.42 -24.03 15.52
N SER A 106 -9.85 -24.84 16.48
CA SER A 106 -9.12 -26.04 16.91
C SER A 106 -8.99 -27.07 15.78
N ALA A 107 -10.05 -27.30 15.01
CA ALA A 107 -10.03 -28.23 13.88
C ALA A 107 -9.08 -27.73 12.78
N LEU A 108 -9.16 -26.44 12.44
CA LEU A 108 -8.28 -25.82 11.44
C LEU A 108 -6.81 -25.79 11.88
N ASN A 109 -6.51 -25.53 13.15
CA ASN A 109 -5.15 -25.62 13.68
C ASN A 109 -4.58 -27.04 13.59
N ALA A 110 -5.41 -28.06 13.86
CA ALA A 110 -5.01 -29.45 13.74
C ALA A 110 -4.69 -29.83 12.29
N GLU A 111 -5.53 -29.39 11.34
CA GLU A 111 -5.30 -29.58 9.90
C GLU A 111 -4.02 -28.87 9.43
N TYR A 112 -3.87 -27.59 9.80
CA TYR A 112 -2.70 -26.79 9.47
C TYR A 112 -1.42 -27.44 10.00
N THR A 113 -1.42 -27.86 11.27
CA THR A 113 -0.26 -28.49 11.89
C THR A 113 0.05 -29.85 11.27
N ALA A 114 -0.96 -30.64 10.92
CA ALA A 114 -0.76 -31.91 10.24
C ALA A 114 -0.14 -31.73 8.85
N ARG A 115 -0.51 -30.65 8.13
CA ARG A 115 0.01 -30.35 6.79
C ARG A 115 1.42 -29.77 6.81
N PHE A 116 1.70 -28.82 7.70
CA PHE A 116 2.95 -28.05 7.66
C PHE A 116 3.96 -28.48 8.74
N GLY A 117 3.53 -29.03 9.87
CA GLY A 117 4.43 -29.47 10.94
C GLY A 117 4.95 -28.35 11.85
N TRP A 118 4.23 -27.21 11.89
CA TRP A 118 4.45 -26.06 12.76
C TRP A 118 3.11 -25.34 13.03
N PRO A 119 3.00 -24.50 14.08
CA PRO A 119 1.74 -23.85 14.44
C PRO A 119 1.35 -22.75 13.46
N PHE A 120 0.04 -22.49 13.34
CA PHE A 120 -0.45 -21.34 12.58
C PHE A 120 -0.14 -20.04 13.31
N ILE A 121 0.47 -19.09 12.60
CA ILE A 121 0.89 -17.80 13.15
C ILE A 121 0.23 -16.68 12.37
N LEU A 122 -0.34 -15.72 13.10
CA LEU A 122 -0.96 -14.53 12.56
C LEU A 122 -0.72 -13.36 13.51
N ALA A 123 -0.33 -12.20 12.97
CA ALA A 123 -0.31 -10.96 13.74
C ALA A 123 -1.75 -10.51 14.04
N VAL A 124 -2.35 -11.04 15.11
CA VAL A 124 -3.78 -10.85 15.44
C VAL A 124 -4.16 -9.41 15.76
N ARG A 125 -3.19 -8.57 16.11
CA ARG A 125 -3.35 -7.11 16.24
C ARG A 125 -3.51 -6.41 14.87
N GLY A 126 -3.37 -7.14 13.76
CA GLY A 126 -3.60 -6.66 12.41
C GLY A 126 -2.54 -5.67 11.89
N PRO A 127 -2.76 -5.12 10.68
CA PRO A 127 -1.81 -4.24 10.00
C PRO A 127 -1.64 -2.86 10.65
N ARG A 128 -2.44 -2.51 11.67
CA ARG A 128 -2.35 -1.22 12.38
C ARG A 128 -2.33 -1.33 13.91
N GLY A 129 -2.31 -2.54 14.45
CA GLY A 129 -2.37 -2.72 15.90
C GLY A 129 -3.78 -2.66 16.49
N ALA A 130 -4.81 -2.47 15.66
CA ALA A 130 -6.22 -2.29 16.06
C ALA A 130 -6.99 -3.61 16.30
N GLY A 131 -6.39 -4.76 15.99
CA GLY A 131 -7.03 -6.07 16.09
C GLY A 131 -7.68 -6.54 14.79
N LEU A 132 -7.62 -7.84 14.54
CA LEU A 132 -8.43 -8.53 13.56
C LEU A 132 -9.70 -9.05 14.23
N SER A 133 -10.81 -9.06 13.51
CA SER A 133 -12.02 -9.75 13.97
C SER A 133 -11.81 -11.27 13.93
N ARG A 134 -12.54 -12.00 14.78
CA ARG A 134 -12.51 -13.48 14.76
C ARG A 134 -12.83 -14.05 13.38
N ALA A 135 -13.80 -13.47 12.68
CA ALA A 135 -14.13 -13.85 11.31
C ALA A 135 -12.94 -13.67 10.34
N GLN A 136 -12.19 -12.57 10.47
CA GLN A 136 -10.98 -12.34 9.67
C GLN A 136 -9.87 -13.36 10.01
N ILE A 137 -9.71 -13.71 11.28
CA ILE A 137 -8.73 -14.71 11.73
C ILE A 137 -9.07 -16.08 11.14
N ILE A 138 -10.31 -16.54 11.29
CA ILE A 138 -10.79 -17.82 10.77
C ILE A 138 -10.64 -17.87 9.24
N ALA A 139 -11.11 -16.84 8.53
CA ALA A 139 -10.99 -16.79 7.06
C ALA A 139 -9.53 -16.77 6.60
N THR A 140 -8.62 -16.16 7.37
CA THR A 140 -7.19 -16.15 7.06
C THR A 140 -6.56 -17.51 7.27
N LEU A 141 -6.93 -18.22 8.35
CA LEU A 141 -6.48 -19.57 8.63
C LEU A 141 -6.95 -20.53 7.52
N GLU A 142 -8.24 -20.50 7.17
CA GLU A 142 -8.81 -21.32 6.08
C GLU A 142 -8.07 -21.12 4.76
N ARG A 143 -7.91 -19.86 4.33
CA ARG A 143 -7.21 -19.55 3.08
C ARG A 143 -5.75 -20.01 3.09
N ARG A 144 -5.06 -19.88 4.23
CA ARG A 144 -3.62 -20.20 4.32
C ARG A 144 -3.35 -21.68 4.48
N THR A 145 -4.32 -22.47 4.96
CA THR A 145 -4.21 -23.93 4.97
C THR A 145 -3.96 -24.47 3.56
N ASP A 146 -4.46 -23.82 2.52
CA ASP A 146 -4.29 -24.24 1.12
C ASP A 146 -2.96 -23.84 0.47
N ASN A 147 -2.12 -23.05 1.15
CA ASN A 147 -0.88 -22.54 0.57
C ASN A 147 0.15 -23.67 0.26
N PRO A 148 1.02 -23.47 -0.75
CA PRO A 148 2.22 -24.28 -0.91
C PRO A 148 3.13 -24.20 0.32
N PRO A 149 3.75 -25.30 0.79
CA PRO A 149 4.55 -25.31 2.02
C PRO A 149 5.66 -24.26 2.11
N ASP A 150 6.39 -24.02 1.01
CA ASP A 150 7.46 -23.01 1.00
C ASP A 150 6.92 -21.58 1.09
N PHE A 151 5.79 -21.33 0.44
CA PHE A 151 5.10 -20.04 0.53
C PHE A 151 4.58 -19.80 1.95
N GLU A 152 3.97 -20.83 2.56
CA GLU A 152 3.43 -20.74 3.90
C GLU A 152 4.52 -20.59 4.97
N PHE A 153 5.67 -21.23 4.78
CA PHE A 153 6.82 -21.01 5.65
C PHE A 153 7.27 -19.55 5.62
N ALA A 154 7.40 -18.97 4.42
CA ALA A 154 7.76 -17.56 4.28
C ALA A 154 6.70 -16.64 4.88
N GLU A 155 5.42 -16.99 4.73
CA GLU A 155 4.31 -16.26 5.32
C GLU A 155 4.31 -16.31 6.85
N ALA A 156 4.61 -17.47 7.45
CA ALA A 156 4.77 -17.61 8.89
C ALA A 156 5.86 -16.68 9.42
N LEU A 157 7.03 -16.62 8.76
CA LEU A 157 8.08 -15.67 9.12
C LEU A 157 7.63 -14.21 8.99
N ARG A 158 6.93 -13.84 7.91
CA ARG A 158 6.38 -12.47 7.75
C ARG A 158 5.42 -12.10 8.88
N GLN A 159 4.57 -13.03 9.32
CA GLN A 159 3.69 -12.81 10.46
C GLN A 159 4.46 -12.64 11.78
N ILE A 160 5.51 -13.43 12.01
CA ILE A 160 6.40 -13.24 13.17
C ILE A 160 7.10 -11.88 13.12
N HIS A 161 7.62 -11.47 11.96
CA HIS A 161 8.22 -10.15 11.78
C HIS A 161 7.23 -9.03 12.07
N ARG A 162 5.97 -9.21 11.67
CA ARG A 162 4.91 -8.25 11.95
C ARG A 162 4.57 -8.16 13.44
N ILE A 163 4.56 -9.29 14.16
CA ILE A 163 4.39 -9.32 15.61
C ILE A 163 5.56 -8.62 16.30
N ALA A 164 6.79 -8.97 15.93
CA ALA A 164 8.01 -8.33 16.43
C ALA A 164 8.00 -6.82 16.20
N GLU A 165 7.54 -6.36 15.03
CA GLU A 165 7.38 -4.95 14.73
C GLU A 165 6.45 -4.24 15.71
N LEU A 166 5.28 -4.83 16.00
CA LEU A 166 4.30 -4.26 16.93
C LEU A 166 4.84 -4.22 18.36
N ARG A 167 5.53 -5.28 18.80
CA ARG A 167 6.19 -5.34 20.11
C ARG A 167 7.29 -4.29 20.25
N LEU A 168 8.09 -4.09 19.20
CA LEU A 168 9.10 -3.01 19.16
C LEU A 168 8.45 -1.63 19.22
N ASN A 169 7.36 -1.41 18.49
CA ASN A 169 6.62 -0.15 18.54
C ASN A 169 6.18 0.15 19.98
N ASP A 170 5.57 -0.81 20.68
CA ASP A 170 5.14 -0.63 22.07
C ASP A 170 6.32 -0.35 23.00
N LYS A 171 7.41 -1.12 22.86
CA LYS A 171 8.61 -0.99 23.71
C LYS A 171 9.25 0.39 23.58
N PHE A 172 9.30 0.94 22.38
CA PHE A 172 9.86 2.27 22.10
C PHE A 172 8.83 3.40 22.15
N GLY A 173 7.55 3.11 22.46
CA GLY A 173 6.47 4.10 22.42
C GLY A 173 6.25 4.73 21.04
N PHE A 174 6.58 4.00 19.99
CA PHE A 174 6.54 4.49 18.62
C PHE A 174 5.19 4.16 17.96
N VAL A 175 4.56 5.18 17.39
CA VAL A 175 3.37 5.02 16.55
C VAL A 175 3.70 5.51 15.14
N PRO A 176 3.46 4.71 14.08
CA PRO A 176 3.71 5.12 12.70
C PRO A 176 2.63 6.09 12.19
N GLU A 177 2.47 7.25 12.83
CA GLU A 177 1.36 8.19 12.59
C GLU A 177 1.22 8.60 11.12
N GLN A 178 2.34 8.84 10.43
CA GLN A 178 2.31 9.27 9.03
C GLN A 178 1.83 8.16 8.10
N GLY A 179 2.34 6.93 8.28
CA GLY A 179 1.90 5.77 7.50
C GLY A 179 0.43 5.44 7.77
N ASN A 180 0.00 5.51 9.03
CA ASN A 180 -1.40 5.37 9.43
C ASN A 180 -2.30 6.41 8.73
N ARG A 181 -1.85 7.66 8.63
CA ARG A 181 -2.64 8.72 7.98
C ARG A 181 -2.75 8.52 6.47
N VAL A 182 -1.66 8.14 5.81
CA VAL A 182 -1.68 7.81 4.37
C VAL A 182 -2.64 6.65 4.12
N TRP A 183 -2.62 5.64 4.99
CA TRP A 183 -3.59 4.54 4.93
C TRP A 183 -5.03 5.05 5.03
N ASP A 184 -5.34 5.87 6.03
CA ASP A 184 -6.68 6.44 6.24
C ASP A 184 -7.15 7.25 5.03
N TRP A 185 -6.27 8.04 4.42
CA TRP A 185 -6.59 8.78 3.20
C TRP A 185 -6.89 7.86 2.00
N CYS A 186 -6.11 6.79 1.80
CA CYS A 186 -6.42 5.81 0.76
C CYS A 186 -7.77 5.11 1.00
N GLU A 187 -8.08 4.74 2.25
CA GLU A 187 -9.35 4.13 2.62
C GLU A 187 -10.55 5.07 2.39
N HIS A 188 -10.43 6.34 2.79
CA HIS A 188 -11.48 7.33 2.57
C HIS A 188 -11.68 7.62 1.08
N LEU A 189 -10.60 7.82 0.33
CA LEU A 189 -10.69 8.07 -1.11
C LEU A 189 -11.32 6.89 -1.86
N ALA A 190 -11.11 5.66 -1.38
CA ALA A 190 -11.72 4.44 -1.93
C ALA A 190 -13.25 4.36 -1.76
N THR A 191 -13.86 5.24 -0.96
CA THR A 191 -15.32 5.32 -0.85
C THR A 191 -15.98 5.98 -2.07
N HIS A 192 -15.21 6.71 -2.88
CA HIS A 192 -15.62 7.31 -4.15
C HIS A 192 -15.52 6.29 -5.27
N SER A 193 -16.56 5.45 -5.40
CA SER A 193 -16.70 4.46 -6.46
C SER A 193 -17.99 4.72 -7.24
N GLU A 194 -17.96 4.46 -8.54
CA GLU A 194 -19.13 4.54 -9.42
C GLU A 194 -20.27 3.63 -8.88
N PRO A 195 -21.54 4.09 -8.89
CA PRO A 195 -22.63 3.42 -8.16
C PRO A 195 -22.76 1.92 -8.40
N ALA A 196 -22.73 1.49 -9.67
CA ALA A 196 -22.87 0.08 -10.04
C ALA A 196 -21.77 -0.84 -9.48
N TRP A 197 -20.56 -0.30 -9.26
CA TRP A 197 -19.43 -1.04 -8.69
C TRP A 197 -19.45 -0.94 -7.16
N LYS A 198 -19.78 0.25 -6.64
CA LYS A 198 -19.91 0.52 -5.20
C LYS A 198 -20.92 -0.41 -4.52
N GLU A 199 -22.06 -0.67 -5.15
CA GLU A 199 -23.09 -1.59 -4.64
C GLU A 199 -22.58 -3.02 -4.44
N ARG A 200 -21.55 -3.43 -5.18
CA ARG A 200 -20.89 -4.74 -5.05
C ARG A 200 -19.68 -4.73 -4.12
N GLY A 201 -19.40 -3.60 -3.47
CA GLY A 201 -18.20 -3.40 -2.65
C GLY A 201 -16.91 -3.26 -3.48
N GLU A 202 -17.02 -2.95 -4.76
CA GLU A 202 -15.90 -2.82 -5.69
C GLU A 202 -15.52 -1.35 -5.88
N LEU A 203 -14.22 -1.10 -6.12
CA LEU A 203 -13.70 0.23 -6.42
C LEU A 203 -13.59 0.43 -7.93
N THR A 204 -14.25 1.46 -8.46
CA THR A 204 -14.09 1.91 -9.84
C THR A 204 -14.32 3.41 -9.90
N THR A 205 -13.30 4.14 -10.35
CA THR A 205 -13.31 5.61 -10.43
C THR A 205 -12.75 6.03 -11.79
N THR A 206 -13.60 6.14 -12.81
CA THR A 206 -13.14 6.50 -14.16
C THR A 206 -13.26 7.99 -14.45
N TYR A 207 -12.42 8.50 -15.36
CA TYR A 207 -12.24 9.93 -15.66
C TYR A 207 -13.55 10.72 -15.77
N LEU A 208 -13.67 11.80 -14.99
CA LEU A 208 -14.78 12.76 -14.97
C LEU A 208 -16.19 12.18 -14.74
N THR A 209 -16.29 10.99 -14.17
CA THR A 209 -17.54 10.54 -13.53
C THR A 209 -17.79 11.29 -12.22
N ASP A 210 -18.99 11.16 -11.64
CA ASP A 210 -19.30 11.76 -10.34
C ASP A 210 -18.31 11.31 -9.25
N ALA A 211 -17.98 10.02 -9.22
CA ALA A 211 -17.02 9.46 -8.27
C ALA A 211 -15.62 10.09 -8.46
N HIS A 212 -15.19 10.27 -9.70
CA HIS A 212 -13.91 10.90 -10.02
C HIS A 212 -13.84 12.36 -9.59
N ARG A 213 -14.90 13.13 -9.83
CA ARG A 213 -14.98 14.52 -9.37
C ARG A 213 -15.03 14.64 -7.85
N ALA A 214 -15.74 13.73 -7.18
CA ALA A 214 -15.77 13.68 -5.72
C ALA A 214 -14.39 13.36 -5.14
N ALA A 215 -13.67 12.40 -5.74
CA ALA A 215 -12.28 12.10 -5.38
C ALA A 215 -11.37 13.31 -5.58
N ALA A 216 -11.47 14.00 -6.73
CA ALA A 216 -10.67 15.21 -7.00
C ALA A 216 -10.94 16.33 -5.98
N ALA A 217 -12.21 16.54 -5.61
CA ALA A 217 -12.60 17.53 -4.60
C ALA A 217 -12.05 17.18 -3.21
N GLU A 218 -12.10 15.90 -2.82
CA GLU A 218 -11.54 15.42 -1.55
C GLU A 218 -10.01 15.61 -1.52
N ILE A 219 -9.29 15.20 -2.57
CA ILE A 219 -7.84 15.40 -2.67
C ILE A 219 -7.49 16.88 -2.55
N ALA A 220 -8.24 17.76 -3.22
CA ALA A 220 -8.02 19.21 -3.15
C ALA A 220 -8.26 19.74 -1.73
N ALA A 221 -9.30 19.27 -1.03
CA ALA A 221 -9.53 19.62 0.37
C ALA A 221 -8.38 19.14 1.26
N THR A 222 -7.96 17.88 1.12
CA THR A 222 -6.85 17.31 1.90
C THR A 222 -5.52 18.03 1.62
N MET A 223 -5.25 18.46 0.38
CA MET A 223 -4.07 19.29 0.08
C MET A 223 -4.12 20.62 0.83
N ARG A 224 -5.29 21.29 0.89
CA ARG A 224 -5.41 22.53 1.69
C ARG A 224 -5.15 22.26 3.18
N GLU A 225 -5.70 21.19 3.72
CA GLU A 225 -5.45 20.77 5.11
C GLU A 225 -3.99 20.40 5.39
N CYS A 226 -3.27 19.89 4.39
CA CYS A 226 -1.84 19.63 4.49
C CYS A 226 -1.00 20.91 4.52
N GLY A 227 -1.58 22.07 4.19
CA GLY A 227 -0.91 23.36 4.24
C GLY A 227 -0.13 23.72 2.98
N PHE A 228 -0.60 23.23 1.82
CA PHE A 228 -0.15 23.74 0.52
C PHE A 228 -0.60 25.19 0.33
N ASP A 229 0.28 26.01 -0.24
CA ASP A 229 0.06 27.45 -0.41
C ASP A 229 -0.93 27.74 -1.55
N THR A 230 -0.92 26.91 -2.60
CA THR A 230 -1.93 26.96 -3.67
C THR A 230 -2.44 25.56 -3.98
N VAL A 231 -3.76 25.44 -4.16
CA VAL A 231 -4.42 24.20 -4.57
C VAL A 231 -5.46 24.49 -5.65
N ASN A 232 -5.35 23.85 -6.81
CA ASN A 232 -6.31 23.99 -7.91
C ASN A 232 -6.57 22.64 -8.60
N ILE A 233 -7.77 22.52 -9.19
CA ILE A 233 -8.06 21.51 -10.20
C ILE A 233 -7.81 22.17 -11.55
N ASP A 234 -6.95 21.57 -12.38
CA ASP A 234 -6.52 22.17 -13.64
C ASP A 234 -7.48 21.87 -14.82
N ALA A 235 -7.16 22.38 -16.01
CA ALA A 235 -8.05 22.30 -17.18
C ALA A 235 -8.33 20.86 -17.66
N VAL A 236 -7.54 19.86 -17.25
CA VAL A 236 -7.78 18.43 -17.55
C VAL A 236 -8.21 17.64 -16.33
N GLY A 237 -8.41 18.30 -15.18
CA GLY A 237 -8.88 17.67 -13.95
C GLY A 237 -7.76 17.15 -13.04
N ASN A 238 -6.49 17.46 -13.30
CA ASN A 238 -5.44 17.13 -12.33
C ASN A 238 -5.65 17.97 -11.06
N VAL A 239 -5.40 17.39 -9.89
CA VAL A 239 -5.39 18.14 -8.64
C VAL A 239 -3.95 18.53 -8.33
N VAL A 240 -3.68 19.84 -8.30
CA VAL A 240 -2.32 20.38 -8.18
C VAL A 240 -2.20 21.14 -6.87
N GLY A 241 -1.23 20.73 -6.05
CA GLY A 241 -0.82 21.44 -4.84
C GLY A 241 0.61 21.95 -4.98
N VAL A 242 0.85 23.24 -4.70
CA VAL A 242 2.21 23.81 -4.64
C VAL A 242 2.58 24.22 -3.22
N TYR A 243 3.74 23.75 -2.77
CA TYR A 243 4.38 24.12 -1.53
C TYR A 243 5.75 24.75 -1.85
N PRO A 244 5.88 26.09 -1.88
CA PRO A 244 7.08 26.76 -2.34
C PRO A 244 8.29 26.47 -1.44
N GLY A 245 9.48 26.60 -2.00
CA GLY A 245 10.73 26.58 -1.23
C GLY A 245 10.89 27.82 -0.36
N SER A 246 11.97 27.88 0.41
CA SER A 246 12.34 29.06 1.20
C SER A 246 12.53 30.30 0.32
N ASN A 247 12.95 30.11 -0.93
CA ASN A 247 12.85 31.08 -2.00
C ASN A 247 11.71 30.67 -2.96
N PRO A 248 10.63 31.47 -3.09
CA PRO A 248 9.52 31.18 -4.01
C PRO A 248 9.93 31.07 -5.48
N ALA A 249 11.06 31.68 -5.87
CA ALA A 249 11.59 31.61 -7.22
C ALA A 249 12.44 30.35 -7.48
N ALA A 250 12.74 29.54 -6.46
CA ALA A 250 13.52 28.32 -6.61
C ALA A 250 12.81 27.29 -7.51
N PRO A 251 13.56 26.37 -8.14
CA PRO A 251 12.97 25.23 -8.83
C PRO A 251 12.12 24.37 -7.89
N ARG A 252 11.24 23.55 -8.47
CA ARG A 252 10.39 22.61 -7.74
C ARG A 252 10.78 21.17 -8.03
N LEU A 253 10.58 20.29 -7.06
CA LEU A 253 10.50 18.85 -7.33
C LEU A 253 9.04 18.52 -7.66
N LEU A 254 8.81 17.97 -8.85
CA LEU A 254 7.50 17.45 -9.22
C LEU A 254 7.35 16.05 -8.62
N THR A 255 6.20 15.75 -8.06
CA THR A 255 5.89 14.42 -7.53
C THR A 255 4.39 14.19 -7.56
N GLY A 256 3.96 12.95 -7.40
CA GLY A 256 2.56 12.58 -7.48
C GLY A 256 2.38 11.31 -8.29
N SER A 257 1.12 11.00 -8.54
CA SER A 257 0.66 9.81 -9.26
C SER A 257 -0.84 10.01 -9.57
N HIS A 258 -1.54 8.99 -10.04
CA HIS A 258 -2.93 9.12 -10.50
C HIS A 258 -3.97 8.79 -9.41
N TYR A 259 -5.24 9.15 -9.64
CA TYR A 259 -6.35 8.82 -8.72
C TYR A 259 -7.55 8.12 -9.40
N ASP A 260 -7.55 8.05 -10.73
CA ASP A 260 -8.45 7.15 -11.46
C ASP A 260 -8.07 5.69 -11.20
N THR A 261 -8.97 4.78 -11.56
CA THR A 261 -8.75 3.35 -11.34
C THR A 261 -9.23 2.52 -12.51
N VAL A 262 -8.68 1.31 -12.60
CA VAL A 262 -9.35 0.22 -13.32
C VAL A 262 -10.67 -0.19 -12.67
N ARG A 263 -11.39 -1.10 -13.34
CA ARG A 263 -12.57 -1.76 -12.78
C ARG A 263 -12.17 -2.70 -11.66
N ASN A 264 -12.93 -2.70 -10.57
CA ASN A 264 -12.67 -3.50 -9.39
C ASN A 264 -11.19 -3.42 -8.93
N ALA A 265 -10.70 -2.18 -8.79
CA ALA A 265 -9.31 -1.90 -8.47
C ALA A 265 -8.98 -2.12 -6.98
N GLY A 266 -7.68 -2.22 -6.68
CA GLY A 266 -7.18 -2.04 -5.33
C GLY A 266 -7.20 -0.56 -4.90
N LYS A 267 -7.06 -0.31 -3.60
CA LYS A 267 -7.16 1.04 -3.01
C LYS A 267 -5.89 1.89 -3.11
N TYR A 268 -4.77 1.29 -3.52
CA TYR A 268 -3.43 1.90 -3.41
C TYR A 268 -2.81 2.31 -4.74
N ASP A 269 -3.20 1.63 -5.83
CA ASP A 269 -2.70 1.88 -7.18
C ASP A 269 -2.95 3.35 -7.57
N GLY A 270 -1.89 4.06 -7.96
CA GLY A 270 -1.82 5.52 -8.10
C GLY A 270 -2.00 6.32 -6.79
N ARG A 271 -2.99 5.94 -5.98
CA ARG A 271 -3.49 6.75 -4.87
C ARG A 271 -2.47 6.99 -3.78
N ILE A 272 -1.68 5.97 -3.46
CA ILE A 272 -0.62 6.10 -2.45
C ILE A 272 0.47 7.09 -2.91
N GLY A 273 0.70 7.20 -4.23
CA GLY A 273 1.79 7.97 -4.81
C GLY A 273 1.66 9.48 -4.69
N HIS A 274 0.44 9.99 -4.53
CA HIS A 274 0.21 11.40 -4.22
C HIS A 274 -0.03 11.66 -2.73
N PHE A 275 -0.56 10.70 -1.96
CA PHE A 275 -0.73 10.87 -0.51
C PHE A 275 0.58 10.85 0.29
N ILE A 276 1.59 10.07 -0.12
CA ILE A 276 2.91 10.08 0.52
C ILE A 276 3.56 11.47 0.48
N PRO A 277 3.73 12.13 -0.68
CA PRO A 277 4.30 13.48 -0.72
C PRO A 277 3.41 14.51 -0.02
N MET A 278 2.07 14.35 -0.01
CA MET A 278 1.17 15.19 0.79
C MET A 278 1.46 15.05 2.30
N ALA A 279 1.72 13.84 2.80
CA ALA A 279 2.13 13.63 4.20
C ALA A 279 3.46 14.32 4.52
N CYS A 280 4.42 14.31 3.58
CA CYS A 280 5.69 15.04 3.72
C CYS A 280 5.46 16.56 3.80
N VAL A 281 4.64 17.13 2.91
CA VAL A 281 4.27 18.56 2.94
C VAL A 281 3.62 18.91 4.27
N ARG A 282 2.64 18.11 4.71
CA ARG A 282 1.97 18.32 6.00
C ARG A 282 2.93 18.32 7.18
N ALA A 283 3.88 17.37 7.22
CA ALA A 283 4.88 17.31 8.28
C ALA A 283 5.78 18.56 8.27
N MET A 284 6.20 19.02 7.09
CA MET A 284 7.01 20.24 6.96
C MET A 284 6.24 21.50 7.32
N HIS A 285 4.99 21.62 6.88
CA HIS A 285 4.12 22.76 7.18
C HIS A 285 3.89 22.89 8.68
N ARG A 286 3.54 21.80 9.37
CA ARG A 286 3.38 21.80 10.85
C ARG A 286 4.66 22.14 11.60
N ALA A 287 5.83 21.86 11.02
CA ALA A 287 7.13 22.22 11.58
C ALA A 287 7.59 23.63 11.18
N GLY A 288 6.79 24.40 10.43
CA GLY A 288 7.17 25.72 9.92
C GLY A 288 8.36 25.69 8.95
N ARG A 289 8.62 24.54 8.31
CA ARG A 289 9.85 24.29 7.54
C ARG A 289 9.59 24.38 6.04
N ARG A 290 10.42 25.15 5.33
CA ARG A 290 10.54 25.12 3.86
C ARG A 290 11.88 24.50 3.46
N LEU A 291 11.92 23.83 2.31
CA LEU A 291 13.15 23.30 1.70
C LEU A 291 13.81 24.37 0.81
N PRO A 292 15.08 24.21 0.40
CA PRO A 292 15.71 25.11 -0.57
C PRO A 292 15.04 25.13 -1.96
N PHE A 293 14.15 24.16 -2.23
CA PHE A 293 13.34 24.03 -3.44
C PHE A 293 11.86 23.82 -3.05
N GLY A 294 10.94 24.07 -3.98
CA GLY A 294 9.50 23.83 -3.76
C GLY A 294 9.08 22.39 -4.07
N LEU A 295 7.90 22.00 -3.63
CA LEU A 295 7.22 20.77 -4.06
C LEU A 295 5.99 21.15 -4.88
N GLU A 296 5.80 20.48 -6.00
CA GLU A 296 4.53 20.45 -6.73
C GLU A 296 4.03 19.02 -6.72
N VAL A 297 2.91 18.80 -6.04
CA VAL A 297 2.26 17.49 -5.96
C VAL A 297 1.08 17.49 -6.92
N VAL A 298 1.07 16.54 -7.85
CA VAL A 298 0.00 16.39 -8.84
C VAL A 298 -0.68 15.04 -8.64
N ALA A 299 -1.96 15.06 -8.28
CA ALA A 299 -2.81 13.89 -8.46
C ALA A 299 -3.35 13.91 -9.90
N PHE A 300 -2.76 13.09 -10.77
CA PHE A 300 -3.11 13.04 -12.18
C PHE A 300 -4.52 12.49 -12.36
N ALA A 301 -5.29 13.16 -13.22
CA ALA A 301 -6.70 12.85 -13.42
C ALA A 301 -6.93 11.50 -14.09
N GLU A 302 -5.96 11.03 -14.86
CA GLU A 302 -6.13 9.88 -15.72
C GLU A 302 -4.76 9.31 -16.10
N GLU A 303 -4.58 8.01 -15.86
CA GLU A 303 -3.44 7.22 -16.30
C GLU A 303 -3.91 5.97 -17.05
N GLU A 304 -4.96 5.29 -16.58
CA GLU A 304 -5.26 3.90 -16.93
C GLU A 304 -5.85 3.69 -18.34
N GLY A 305 -6.44 4.73 -18.93
CA GLY A 305 -7.12 4.70 -20.22
C GLY A 305 -8.49 4.03 -20.20
N GLN A 306 -9.22 4.05 -19.07
CA GLN A 306 -10.39 3.17 -18.87
C GLN A 306 -11.70 3.68 -19.46
N ARG A 307 -11.99 4.98 -19.33
CA ARG A 307 -13.21 5.57 -19.89
C ARG A 307 -13.03 5.94 -21.35
N TYR A 308 -11.89 6.55 -21.66
CA TYR A 308 -11.46 6.93 -23.00
C TYR A 308 -10.10 6.29 -23.26
N LYS A 309 -9.81 5.94 -24.52
CA LYS A 309 -8.51 5.38 -24.94
C LYS A 309 -7.44 6.49 -25.02
N ALA A 310 -7.23 7.17 -23.90
CA ALA A 310 -6.45 8.38 -23.76
C ALA A 310 -5.48 8.28 -22.57
N THR A 311 -4.75 7.15 -22.49
CA THR A 311 -3.75 6.87 -21.46
C THR A 311 -2.78 8.04 -21.31
N PHE A 312 -2.48 8.41 -20.06
CA PHE A 312 -1.60 9.53 -19.71
C PHE A 312 -2.13 10.92 -20.11
N LEU A 313 -3.45 11.11 -20.18
CA LEU A 313 -4.06 12.41 -20.51
C LEU A 313 -3.57 13.54 -19.59
N GLY A 314 -3.54 13.28 -18.28
CA GLY A 314 -3.18 14.29 -17.27
C GLY A 314 -1.73 14.76 -17.39
N SER A 315 -0.79 13.81 -17.50
CA SER A 315 0.64 14.08 -17.63
C SER A 315 1.01 14.55 -19.04
N GLY A 316 0.29 14.10 -20.07
CA GLY A 316 0.38 14.59 -21.44
C GLY A 316 0.13 16.10 -21.53
N ALA A 317 -0.85 16.63 -20.79
CA ALA A 317 -1.08 18.08 -20.72
C ALA A 317 0.11 18.85 -20.13
N LEU A 318 0.76 18.30 -19.09
CA LEU A 318 1.89 18.96 -18.43
C LEU A 318 3.16 18.93 -19.27
N THR A 319 3.35 17.90 -20.09
CA THR A 319 4.52 17.75 -20.97
C THR A 319 4.32 18.39 -22.34
N GLY A 320 3.08 18.76 -22.70
CA GLY A 320 2.71 19.26 -24.02
C GLY A 320 2.46 18.15 -25.05
N ALA A 321 2.32 16.90 -24.61
CA ALA A 321 2.03 15.72 -25.42
C ALA A 321 0.54 15.34 -25.46
N PHE A 322 -0.35 16.19 -24.95
CA PHE A 322 -1.80 15.97 -25.03
C PHE A 322 -2.25 15.84 -26.49
N ASN A 323 -2.98 14.76 -26.82
CA ASN A 323 -3.51 14.56 -28.17
C ASN A 323 -4.88 15.25 -28.32
N PRO A 324 -5.01 16.29 -29.18
CA PRO A 324 -6.26 17.00 -29.38
C PRO A 324 -7.44 16.13 -29.81
N ALA A 325 -7.17 15.03 -30.52
CA ALA A 325 -8.21 14.12 -31.01
C ALA A 325 -8.97 13.40 -29.89
N TRP A 326 -8.39 13.31 -28.68
CA TRP A 326 -9.06 12.71 -27.53
C TRP A 326 -10.32 13.46 -27.11
N LEU A 327 -10.39 14.78 -27.35
CA LEU A 327 -11.55 15.60 -26.96
C LEU A 327 -12.84 15.14 -27.64
N ASP A 328 -12.74 14.61 -28.85
CA ASP A 328 -13.90 14.17 -29.63
C ASP A 328 -14.15 12.65 -29.52
N GLN A 329 -13.30 11.93 -28.76
CA GLN A 329 -13.52 10.53 -28.46
C GLN A 329 -14.73 10.34 -27.55
N GLN A 330 -15.55 9.34 -27.86
CA GLN A 330 -16.71 8.97 -27.07
C GLN A 330 -16.42 7.78 -26.15
N ASP A 331 -17.05 7.77 -24.99
CA ASP A 331 -17.12 6.59 -24.12
C ASP A 331 -18.18 5.58 -24.59
N ARG A 332 -18.41 4.53 -23.78
CA ARG A 332 -19.37 3.47 -24.09
C ARG A 332 -20.82 3.95 -24.23
N ASP A 333 -21.15 5.08 -23.62
CA ASP A 333 -22.49 5.66 -23.55
C ASP A 333 -22.66 6.80 -24.57
N GLY A 334 -21.65 7.01 -25.44
CA GLY A 334 -21.67 8.05 -26.47
C GLY A 334 -21.30 9.44 -25.96
N ILE A 335 -20.85 9.59 -24.71
CA ILE A 335 -20.45 10.88 -24.15
C ILE A 335 -19.05 11.21 -24.64
N SER A 336 -18.88 12.37 -25.29
CA SER A 336 -17.56 12.83 -25.70
C SER A 336 -16.72 13.29 -24.50
N MET A 337 -15.39 13.15 -24.57
CA MET A 337 -14.50 13.69 -23.54
C MET A 337 -14.74 15.18 -23.32
N ARG A 338 -14.97 15.94 -24.39
CA ARG A 338 -15.31 17.37 -24.33
C ARG A 338 -16.58 17.62 -23.52
N ASP A 339 -17.62 16.83 -23.71
CA ASP A 339 -18.88 16.98 -22.97
C ASP A 339 -18.71 16.56 -21.50
N ALA A 340 -17.92 15.52 -21.22
CA ALA A 340 -17.57 15.15 -19.85
C ALA A 340 -16.79 16.26 -19.13
N MET A 341 -15.81 16.88 -19.82
CA MET A 341 -15.06 18.04 -19.31
C MET A 341 -15.99 19.23 -19.01
N ARG A 342 -16.88 19.59 -19.94
CA ARG A 342 -17.86 20.67 -19.72
C ARG A 342 -18.81 20.37 -18.58
N HIS A 343 -19.30 19.12 -18.50
CA HIS A 343 -20.16 18.68 -17.41
C HIS A 343 -19.43 18.76 -16.05
N ALA A 344 -18.12 18.53 -16.03
CA ALA A 344 -17.26 18.72 -14.86
C ALA A 344 -16.90 20.19 -14.56
N GLY A 345 -17.36 21.15 -15.37
CA GLY A 345 -17.02 22.57 -15.22
C GLY A 345 -15.62 22.92 -15.70
N LEU A 346 -14.96 22.04 -16.47
CA LEU A 346 -13.65 22.29 -17.07
C LEU A 346 -13.81 23.01 -18.43
N PRO A 347 -12.81 23.78 -18.88
CA PRO A 347 -12.92 24.59 -20.11
C PRO A 347 -13.19 23.76 -21.38
N ALA A 348 -12.62 22.55 -21.45
CA ALA A 348 -12.74 21.64 -22.60
C ALA A 348 -12.22 22.23 -23.94
N ASP A 349 -11.22 23.11 -23.87
CA ASP A 349 -10.58 23.74 -25.03
C ASP A 349 -9.05 23.57 -25.01
N LEU A 350 -8.45 23.62 -26.21
CA LEU A 350 -7.01 23.40 -26.39
C LEU A 350 -6.14 24.53 -25.80
N PRO A 351 -6.50 25.83 -25.88
CA PRO A 351 -5.71 26.89 -25.26
C PRO A 351 -5.53 26.70 -23.74
N ALA A 352 -6.60 26.36 -23.01
CA ALA A 352 -6.55 26.12 -21.58
C ALA A 352 -5.68 24.89 -21.24
N ILE A 353 -5.77 23.82 -22.03
CA ILE A 353 -4.96 22.62 -21.86
C ILE A 353 -3.48 22.91 -22.16
N ALA A 354 -3.19 23.63 -23.24
CA ALA A 354 -1.82 23.99 -23.63
C ALA A 354 -1.14 24.89 -22.59
N ALA A 355 -1.91 25.72 -21.89
CA ALA A 355 -1.41 26.55 -20.79
C ALA A 355 -0.93 25.75 -19.57
N LEU A 356 -1.27 24.46 -19.47
CA LEU A 356 -0.80 23.57 -18.40
C LEU A 356 0.65 23.11 -18.61
N ARG A 357 1.22 23.30 -19.80
CA ARG A 357 2.58 22.86 -20.10
C ARG A 357 3.58 23.45 -19.09
N ARG A 358 4.36 22.58 -18.46
CA ARG A 358 5.43 22.95 -17.54
C ARG A 358 6.69 23.28 -18.32
N ASP A 359 7.41 24.31 -17.85
CA ASP A 359 8.77 24.61 -18.29
C ASP A 359 9.75 23.72 -17.51
N PRO A 360 10.45 22.76 -18.15
CA PRO A 360 11.38 21.87 -17.47
C PRO A 360 12.49 22.60 -16.69
N ALA A 361 12.89 23.82 -17.12
CA ALA A 361 13.91 24.60 -16.43
C ALA A 361 13.47 25.06 -15.01
N ARG A 362 12.17 24.96 -14.71
CA ARG A 362 11.60 25.27 -13.39
C ARG A 362 11.56 24.06 -12.45
N TYR A 363 12.01 22.88 -12.89
CA TYR A 363 11.92 21.65 -12.11
C TYR A 363 13.26 20.94 -11.94
N LEU A 364 13.46 20.33 -10.77
CA LEU A 364 14.62 19.48 -10.46
C LEU A 364 14.48 18.08 -11.07
N GLY A 365 13.26 17.64 -11.30
CA GLY A 365 12.93 16.29 -11.77
C GLY A 365 11.53 15.87 -11.33
N PHE A 366 11.20 14.62 -11.62
CA PHE A 366 9.97 13.95 -11.19
C PHE A 366 10.30 12.72 -10.35
N VAL A 367 9.62 12.57 -9.21
CA VAL A 367 9.71 11.36 -8.37
C VAL A 367 8.30 10.87 -8.08
N GLU A 368 8.03 9.62 -8.41
CA GLU A 368 6.80 8.93 -8.09
C GLU A 368 7.06 7.80 -7.11
N VAL A 369 6.16 7.66 -6.14
CA VAL A 369 6.11 6.48 -5.26
C VAL A 369 4.93 5.64 -5.70
N HIS A 370 5.15 4.34 -5.87
CA HIS A 370 4.12 3.44 -6.34
C HIS A 370 4.18 2.09 -5.62
N ILE A 371 3.06 1.36 -5.58
CA ILE A 371 3.11 -0.05 -5.23
C ILE A 371 3.80 -0.84 -6.34
N GLU A 372 4.42 -1.96 -5.99
CA GLU A 372 5.15 -2.78 -6.95
C GLU A 372 4.27 -3.34 -8.08
N GLN A 373 2.99 -3.62 -7.77
CA GLN A 373 2.05 -4.37 -8.63
C GLN A 373 2.53 -5.78 -9.04
N GLY A 374 3.67 -6.21 -8.48
CA GLY A 374 4.29 -7.51 -8.69
C GLY A 374 4.66 -8.19 -7.36
N PRO A 375 5.20 -9.42 -7.44
CA PRO A 375 5.47 -10.23 -6.25
C PRO A 375 6.92 -10.15 -5.75
N VAL A 376 7.81 -9.38 -6.38
CA VAL A 376 9.27 -9.43 -6.15
C VAL A 376 9.64 -8.90 -4.77
N LEU A 377 9.21 -7.70 -4.37
CA LEU A 377 9.50 -7.15 -3.05
C LEU A 377 8.88 -8.01 -1.95
N ASN A 378 7.68 -8.54 -2.17
CA ASN A 378 7.03 -9.46 -1.24
C ASN A 378 7.81 -10.79 -1.09
N ALA A 379 8.26 -11.37 -2.21
CA ALA A 379 9.10 -12.58 -2.20
C ALA A 379 10.47 -12.33 -1.59
N LEU A 380 11.00 -11.11 -1.76
CA LEU A 380 12.24 -10.67 -1.17
C LEU A 380 12.07 -10.13 0.25
N ASP A 381 10.88 -10.08 0.83
CA ASP A 381 10.63 -9.50 2.16
C ASP A 381 11.30 -8.12 2.32
N LEU A 382 11.18 -7.27 1.30
CA LEU A 382 11.73 -5.92 1.26
C LEU A 382 10.61 -4.88 1.22
N PRO A 383 10.68 -3.82 2.04
CA PRO A 383 9.62 -2.81 2.10
C PRO A 383 9.74 -1.71 1.03
N LEU A 384 10.84 -1.66 0.27
CA LEU A 384 11.14 -0.60 -0.69
C LEU A 384 12.04 -1.11 -1.81
N GLY A 385 11.70 -0.74 -3.05
CA GLY A 385 12.54 -0.93 -4.23
C GLY A 385 12.84 0.42 -4.91
N ILE A 386 14.04 0.55 -5.47
CA ILE A 386 14.40 1.69 -6.32
C ILE A 386 14.23 1.25 -7.76
N VAL A 387 13.22 1.81 -8.44
CA VAL A 387 12.94 1.51 -9.85
C VAL A 387 14.05 2.09 -10.72
N THR A 388 14.68 1.24 -11.54
CA THR A 388 15.76 1.65 -12.47
C THR A 388 15.28 1.78 -13.91
N SER A 389 14.22 1.07 -14.29
CA SER A 389 13.67 1.06 -15.64
C SER A 389 12.21 0.63 -15.64
N ILE A 390 11.47 1.04 -16.68
CA ILE A 390 10.11 0.58 -16.98
C ILE A 390 10.18 -0.25 -18.26
N ASN A 391 9.50 -1.40 -18.29
CA ASN A 391 9.48 -2.26 -19.47
C ASN A 391 8.75 -1.58 -20.64
N ALA A 392 9.23 -1.81 -21.86
CA ALA A 392 8.49 -1.43 -23.06
C ALA A 392 7.21 -2.26 -23.17
N SER A 393 6.11 -1.62 -23.56
CA SER A 393 4.81 -2.27 -23.72
C SER A 393 4.29 -2.08 -25.15
N VAL A 394 3.78 -3.16 -25.75
CA VAL A 394 3.09 -3.15 -27.04
C VAL A 394 1.71 -3.77 -26.83
N ARG A 395 0.66 -3.00 -27.08
CA ARG A 395 -0.73 -3.47 -27.04
C ARG A 395 -1.25 -3.59 -28.48
N CYS A 396 -1.61 -4.80 -28.90
CA CYS A 396 -2.17 -5.07 -30.23
C CYS A 396 -3.66 -5.37 -30.12
N VAL A 397 -4.45 -4.84 -31.05
CA VAL A 397 -5.84 -5.25 -31.26
C VAL A 397 -5.90 -5.98 -32.59
N GLY A 398 -6.38 -7.23 -32.56
CA GLY A 398 -6.59 -8.04 -33.75
C GLY A 398 -8.07 -8.24 -34.01
N GLU A 399 -8.46 -8.24 -35.28
CA GLU A 399 -9.79 -8.65 -35.73
C GLU A 399 -9.61 -9.87 -36.64
N ILE A 400 -10.40 -10.92 -36.41
CA ILE A 400 -10.46 -12.09 -37.28
C ILE A 400 -11.81 -12.05 -37.98
N ILE A 401 -11.77 -11.71 -39.27
CA ILE A 401 -12.96 -11.70 -40.12
C ILE A 401 -13.04 -13.05 -40.82
N GLY A 402 -13.96 -13.89 -40.34
CA GLY A 402 -14.33 -15.13 -41.00
C GLY A 402 -15.58 -14.95 -41.86
N MET A 403 -16.12 -16.08 -42.33
CA MET A 403 -17.42 -16.13 -42.99
C MET A 403 -18.41 -16.83 -42.05
N ALA A 404 -19.43 -16.10 -41.58
CA ALA A 404 -20.52 -16.70 -40.83
C ALA A 404 -21.22 -17.75 -41.72
N SER A 405 -21.26 -19.00 -41.26
CA SER A 405 -21.82 -20.12 -42.01
C SER A 405 -22.64 -21.03 -41.08
N HIS A 406 -23.46 -21.90 -41.67
CA HIS A 406 -24.31 -22.79 -40.88
C HIS A 406 -23.47 -23.86 -40.17
N ALA A 407 -23.61 -23.94 -38.84
CA ALA A 407 -22.74 -24.75 -37.99
C ALA A 407 -22.79 -26.26 -38.30
N GLY A 408 -23.91 -26.77 -38.83
CA GLY A 408 -24.08 -28.20 -39.12
C GLY A 408 -23.71 -28.64 -40.53
N THR A 409 -23.59 -27.70 -41.48
CA THR A 409 -23.49 -28.05 -42.92
C THR A 409 -22.25 -27.48 -43.59
N THR A 410 -21.41 -26.75 -42.86
CA THR A 410 -20.16 -26.20 -43.39
C THR A 410 -19.05 -27.25 -43.25
N PRO A 411 -18.54 -27.82 -44.36
CA PRO A 411 -17.50 -28.85 -44.30
C PRO A 411 -16.17 -28.25 -43.82
N MET A 412 -15.47 -28.99 -42.96
CA MET A 412 -14.19 -28.53 -42.38
C MET A 412 -12.99 -28.68 -43.32
N ASN A 413 -13.06 -29.63 -44.27
CA ASN A 413 -11.94 -30.04 -45.13
C ASN A 413 -12.36 -30.19 -46.61
N ALA A 414 -13.05 -29.20 -47.17
CA ALA A 414 -13.40 -29.22 -48.60
C ALA A 414 -12.22 -28.85 -49.50
#